data_AF-A0A535IT49-F1
#
_entry.id   AF-A0A535IT49-F1
#
_cell.length_a   1.000
_cell.length_b   1.000
_cell.length_c   1.000
_cell.angle_alpha   90.00
_cell.angle_beta   90.00
_cell.angle_gamma   90.00
#
_symmetry.space_group_name_H-M   'P 1'
#
loop_
_entity.id
_entity.type
_entity.pdbx_description
1 polymer ?
#
loop_
_entity_poly.entity_id
_entity_poly.type
_entity_poly.pdbx_seq_one_letter_code
_entity_poly.pdbx_strand_id
1 'polypeptide(L)'
;MTDSFEEEQRLLDPHRLDEQRRAREEMEDRLRDRGITVYPRDGDEEVGDLLEAIERFEALVDPRPQVTGTTTGPTGGRGARNGVPQ
;
A
#
# COMPACT_ATOMS: atom_id res chain seq x y z
N MET A 1 -4.86 -41.89 -8.82
CA MET A 1 -3.55 -41.23 -9.02
C MET A 1 -3.74 -39.71 -9.03
N THR A 2 -4.36 -39.15 -8.00
CA THR A 2 -4.66 -37.71 -7.88
C THR A 2 -4.34 -37.20 -6.47
N ASP A 3 -4.40 -38.06 -5.45
CA ASP A 3 -4.05 -37.70 -4.06
C ASP A 3 -2.60 -37.20 -3.89
N SER A 4 -1.66 -37.74 -4.66
CA SER A 4 -0.24 -37.35 -4.54
C SER A 4 0.05 -35.91 -5.01
N PHE A 5 -0.75 -35.35 -5.91
CA PHE A 5 -0.53 -33.97 -6.41
C PHE A 5 -1.14 -32.90 -5.49
N GLU A 6 -2.18 -33.22 -4.74
CA GLU A 6 -2.78 -32.30 -3.74
C GLU A 6 -1.96 -32.27 -2.44
N GLU A 7 -1.37 -33.39 -2.01
CA GLU A 7 -0.47 -33.44 -0.86
C GLU A 7 0.87 -32.73 -1.11
N GLU A 8 1.38 -32.79 -2.34
CA GLU A 8 2.65 -32.14 -2.71
C GLU A 8 2.51 -30.61 -2.82
N GLN A 9 1.33 -30.10 -3.21
CA GLN A 9 1.03 -28.66 -3.17
C GLN A 9 0.87 -28.13 -1.74
N ARG A 10 0.45 -28.95 -0.77
CA ARG A 10 0.43 -28.57 0.65
C ARG A 10 1.82 -28.39 1.26
N LEU A 11 2.82 -29.10 0.73
CA LEU A 11 4.23 -28.96 1.12
C LEU A 11 4.94 -27.80 0.41
N LEU A 12 4.37 -27.27 -0.67
CA LEU A 12 5.07 -26.37 -1.58
C LEU A 12 5.08 -24.90 -1.15
N ASP A 13 4.31 -24.49 -0.12
CA ASP A 13 4.25 -23.05 0.19
C ASP A 13 3.97 -22.70 1.67
N PRO A 14 4.86 -23.09 2.60
CA PRO A 14 4.83 -22.55 3.97
C PRO A 14 4.93 -21.01 3.98
N HIS A 15 5.56 -20.42 2.95
CA HIS A 15 5.65 -18.97 2.78
C HIS A 15 4.32 -18.33 2.42
N ARG A 16 3.41 -19.00 1.71
CA ARG A 16 2.08 -18.44 1.39
C ARG A 16 1.23 -18.11 2.61
N LEU A 17 1.31 -18.90 3.68
CA LEU A 17 0.58 -18.61 4.92
C LEU A 17 1.19 -17.41 5.65
N ASP A 18 2.51 -17.28 5.61
CA ASP A 18 3.22 -16.11 6.16
C ASP A 18 2.96 -14.85 5.34
N GLU A 19 2.90 -14.96 4.01
CA GLU A 19 2.58 -13.87 3.09
C GLU A 19 1.14 -13.40 3.25
N GLN A 20 0.17 -14.32 3.33
CA GLN A 20 -1.23 -13.97 3.61
C GLN A 20 -1.38 -13.31 4.97
N ARG A 21 -0.70 -13.82 6.00
CA ARG A 21 -0.72 -13.20 7.32
C ARG A 21 -0.13 -11.80 7.31
N ARG A 22 1.01 -11.59 6.64
CA ARG A 22 1.62 -10.26 6.49
C ARG A 22 0.72 -9.29 5.70
N ALA A 23 0.09 -9.77 4.63
CA ALA A 23 -0.86 -8.98 3.86
C ALA A 23 -2.06 -8.56 4.73
N ARG A 24 -2.58 -9.48 5.55
CA ARG A 24 -3.64 -9.18 6.52
C ARG A 24 -3.19 -8.15 7.56
N GLU A 25 -2.02 -8.33 8.18
CA GLU A 25 -1.46 -7.38 9.14
C GLU A 25 -1.34 -5.98 8.53
N GLU A 26 -0.85 -5.87 7.28
CA GLU A 26 -0.77 -4.60 6.56
C GLU A 26 -2.14 -3.97 6.31
N MET A 27 -3.14 -4.76 5.90
CA MET A 27 -4.51 -4.26 5.69
C MET A 27 -5.12 -3.77 7.01
N GLU A 28 -4.94 -4.52 8.10
CA GLU A 28 -5.41 -4.14 9.43
C GLU A 28 -4.77 -2.84 9.93
N ASP A 29 -3.47 -2.66 9.71
CA ASP A 29 -2.75 -1.43 10.07
C ASP A 29 -3.30 -0.22 9.29
N ARG A 30 -3.51 -0.36 7.97
CA ARG A 30 -4.08 0.71 7.13
C ARG A 30 -5.51 1.09 7.51
N LEU A 31 -6.32 0.11 7.95
CA LEU A 31 -7.67 0.35 8.44
C LEU A 31 -7.65 1.00 9.83
N ARG A 32 -6.72 0.59 10.70
CA ARG A 32 -6.53 1.19 12.03
C ARG A 32 -6.10 2.65 11.94
N ASP A 33 -5.22 3.00 11.01
CA ASP A 33 -4.81 4.39 10.74
C ASP A 33 -5.99 5.28 10.33
N ARG A 34 -7.04 4.68 9.76
CA ARG A 34 -8.31 5.33 9.40
C ARG A 34 -9.35 5.30 10.51
N GLY A 35 -9.00 4.77 11.68
CA GLY A 35 -9.89 4.66 12.85
C GLY A 35 -10.87 3.49 12.77
N ILE A 36 -10.65 2.53 11.87
CA ILE A 36 -11.53 1.38 11.68
C ILE A 36 -10.93 0.18 12.41
N THR A 37 -11.74 -0.47 13.24
CA THR A 37 -11.34 -1.67 13.97
C THR A 37 -11.83 -2.91 13.23
N VAL A 38 -10.90 -3.78 12.84
CA VAL A 38 -11.15 -5.11 12.29
C VAL A 38 -11.01 -6.14 13.41
N TYR A 39 -11.85 -7.16 13.40
CA TYR A 39 -11.82 -8.25 14.37
C TYR A 39 -11.20 -9.52 13.77
N PRO A 40 -10.57 -10.38 14.59
CA PRO A 40 -9.99 -11.64 14.11
C PRO A 40 -10.98 -12.60 13.41
N ARG A 41 -12.28 -12.42 13.66
CA ARG A 41 -13.36 -13.21 13.04
C ARG A 41 -13.71 -12.74 11.62
N ASP A 42 -13.30 -11.54 11.25
CA ASP A 42 -13.55 -10.97 9.94
C ASP A 42 -12.61 -11.67 8.93
N GLY A 43 -13.16 -12.06 7.79
CA GLY A 43 -12.42 -12.81 6.77
C GLY A 43 -11.41 -11.94 6.03
N ASP A 44 -10.29 -12.51 5.59
CA ASP A 44 -9.22 -11.77 4.89
C ASP A 44 -9.75 -11.06 3.62
N GLU A 45 -10.68 -11.70 2.89
CA GLU A 45 -11.35 -11.13 1.72
C GLU A 45 -12.26 -9.94 2.11
N GLU A 46 -13.06 -10.07 3.18
CA GLU A 46 -13.93 -8.99 3.67
C GLU A 46 -13.11 -7.76 4.12
N VAL A 47 -11.96 -7.99 4.74
CA VAL A 47 -11.02 -6.94 5.16
C VAL A 47 -10.40 -6.25 3.95
N GLY A 48 -10.03 -7.00 2.92
CA GLY A 48 -9.52 -6.47 1.65
C GLY A 48 -10.56 -5.64 0.92
N ASP A 49 -11.78 -6.15 0.78
CA ASP A 49 -12.91 -5.47 0.14
C ASP A 49 -13.23 -4.14 0.84
N LEU A 50 -13.20 -4.14 2.18
CA LEU A 50 -13.41 -2.93 2.97
C LEU A 50 -12.34 -1.87 2.68
N LEU A 51 -11.06 -2.27 2.69
CA LEU A 51 -9.96 -1.37 2.40
C LEU A 51 -10.07 -0.79 0.99
N GLU A 52 -10.36 -1.61 -0.03
CA GLU A 52 -10.55 -1.15 -1.41
C GLU A 52 -11.72 -0.15 -1.50
N ALA A 53 -12.84 -0.46 -0.86
CA ALA A 53 -14.01 0.42 -0.88
C ALA A 53 -13.70 1.80 -0.26
N ILE A 54 -12.92 1.83 0.83
CA ILE A 54 -12.51 3.07 1.47
C ILE A 54 -11.54 3.85 0.60
N GLU A 55 -10.51 3.21 0.06
CA GLU A 55 -9.53 3.87 -0.83
C GLU A 55 -10.22 4.47 -2.07
N ARG A 56 -11.17 3.74 -2.65
CA ARG A 56 -11.99 4.23 -3.77
C ARG A 56 -12.87 5.40 -3.34
N PHE A 57 -13.47 5.35 -2.16
CA PHE A 57 -14.29 6.44 -1.64
C PHE A 57 -13.45 7.71 -1.39
N GLU A 58 -12.29 7.57 -0.74
CA GLU A 58 -11.34 8.66 -0.48
C GLU A 58 -10.91 9.34 -1.79
N ALA A 59 -10.58 8.54 -2.81
CA ALA A 59 -10.20 9.05 -4.13
C ALA A 59 -11.33 9.84 -4.84
N LEU A 60 -12.60 9.52 -4.54
CA LEU A 60 -13.76 10.23 -5.10
C LEU A 60 -14.11 11.50 -4.32
N VAL A 61 -13.96 11.48 -3.00
CA VAL A 61 -14.32 12.60 -2.10
C VAL A 61 -13.30 13.71 -2.15
N ASP A 62 -12.02 13.36 -2.24
CA ASP A 62 -10.93 14.32 -2.24
C ASP A 62 -9.87 13.90 -3.26
N PRO A 63 -10.01 14.31 -4.53
CA PRO A 63 -9.10 13.92 -5.60
C PRO A 63 -7.74 14.62 -5.52
N ARG A 64 -7.26 14.94 -4.30
CA ARG A 64 -5.89 15.41 -4.10
C ARG A 64 -4.97 14.37 -4.73
N PRO A 65 -4.11 14.77 -5.68
CA PRO A 65 -3.16 13.84 -6.26
C PRO A 65 -2.33 13.27 -5.12
N GLN A 66 -2.19 11.95 -5.07
CA GLN A 66 -1.24 11.32 -4.16
C GLN A 66 0.10 12.02 -4.33
N VAL A 67 0.54 12.75 -3.30
CA VAL A 67 1.88 13.34 -3.29
C VAL A 67 2.83 12.17 -3.18
N THR A 68 3.19 11.61 -4.33
CA THR A 68 4.39 10.83 -4.47
C THR A 68 5.53 11.81 -4.17
N GLY A 69 6.26 11.54 -3.09
CA GLY A 69 7.30 12.44 -2.62
C GLY A 69 8.36 12.67 -3.69
N THR A 70 8.21 13.73 -4.47
CA THR A 70 9.31 14.39 -5.18
C THR A 70 9.67 15.65 -4.40
N THR A 71 10.16 15.45 -3.16
CA THR A 71 10.96 16.50 -2.51
C THR A 71 12.36 16.45 -3.11
N THR A 72 12.56 17.20 -4.20
CA THR A 72 13.83 17.89 -4.43
C THR A 72 13.45 19.34 -4.69
N GLY A 73 13.62 20.15 -3.64
CA GLY A 73 13.08 21.51 -3.55
C GLY A 73 13.67 22.51 -4.55
N PRO A 74 13.11 23.74 -4.55
CA PRO A 74 13.53 24.80 -5.46
C PRO A 74 14.83 25.43 -4.95
N THR A 75 15.95 25.19 -5.64
CA THR A 75 17.12 26.08 -5.47
C THR A 75 16.99 27.24 -6.46
N GLY A 76 16.07 28.16 -6.15
CA GLY A 76 16.09 29.49 -6.74
C GLY A 76 17.02 30.39 -5.93
N GLY A 77 18.09 30.88 -6.53
CA GLY A 77 19.03 31.75 -5.83
C GLY A 77 20.09 32.44 -6.69
N ARG A 78 19.67 33.55 -7.32
CA ARG A 78 20.48 34.72 -7.75
C ARG A 78 21.33 34.64 -9.03
N GLY A 79 20.81 35.33 -10.04
CA GLY A 79 21.45 36.59 -10.47
C GLY A 79 22.32 36.51 -11.72
N ALA A 80 21.70 36.80 -12.86
CA ALA A 80 22.42 37.29 -14.02
C ALA A 80 23.21 38.55 -13.66
N ARG A 81 24.52 38.56 -13.96
CA ARG A 81 25.23 39.76 -14.42
C ARG A 81 26.27 39.34 -15.46
N ASN A 82 25.88 39.49 -16.72
CA ASN A 82 26.81 39.82 -17.79
C ASN A 82 27.55 41.10 -17.42
N GLY A 83 28.86 41.13 -17.65
CA GLY A 83 29.68 42.32 -17.48
C GLY A 83 31.14 41.95 -17.27
N VAL A 84 31.84 41.67 -18.37
CA VAL A 84 33.29 41.86 -18.46
C VAL A 84 33.55 43.35 -18.53
N PRO A 85 34.43 43.91 -17.69
CA PRO A 85 35.21 45.05 -18.14
C PRO A 85 36.71 44.86 -17.86
N GLN A 86 37.48 45.09 -18.94
CA GLN A 86 38.90 45.46 -19.06
C GLN A 86 39.92 44.72 -18.19
#